data_AF-A0A0A7UYF7-F1
#
_entry.id   AF-A0A0A7UYF7-F1
#
_cell.length_a   1.000
_cell.length_b   1.000
_cell.length_c   1.000
_cell.angle_alpha   90.00
_cell.angle_beta   90.00
_cell.angle_gamma   90.00
#
_symmetry.space_group_name_H-M   'P 1'
#
loop_
_entity.id
_entity.type
_entity.pdbx_description
1 polymer ?
#
loop_
_entity_poly.entity_id
_entity_poly.type
_entity_poly.pdbx_seq_one_letter_code
_entity_poly.pdbx_strand_id
1 'polypeptide(L)'
;MNEIKKSKDDLLSRSWYYFRIGWSTYLSFIFAALTTLTVTFYLIIDDYPVLKSVFPTFEVYLTVFSAIGFPLIIAIGYGHFKRTKARKAEVDIELETDPYRLRTLVNSDMILNLYLKYYSIFLHRYDGNITEQEKNNYLEILNQIQSFVKDRKLLSKHDTKFIEHIDTFPKSKNSDHRLMS
;
A
#
# COMPACT_ATOMS: atom_id res chain seq x y z
N MET A 1 11.26 -8.28 29.78
CA MET A 1 11.12 -8.45 28.31
C MET A 1 11.50 -9.90 28.03
N ASN A 2 10.52 -10.80 27.90
CA ASN A 2 10.81 -12.22 27.74
C ASN A 2 11.36 -12.44 26.33
N GLU A 3 12.55 -13.04 26.24
CA GLU A 3 13.04 -13.59 24.98
C GLU A 3 11.99 -14.57 24.45
N ILE A 4 11.45 -14.28 23.27
CA ILE A 4 10.57 -15.21 22.56
C ILE A 4 11.44 -16.39 22.18
N LYS A 5 11.41 -17.44 23.01
CA LYS A 5 12.11 -18.68 22.78
C LYS A 5 11.54 -19.31 21.51
N LYS A 6 12.26 -19.13 20.40
CA LYS A 6 11.90 -19.61 19.07
C LYS A 6 11.83 -21.14 19.11
N SER A 7 10.64 -21.71 19.30
CA SER A 7 10.46 -23.17 19.32
C SER A 7 10.72 -23.73 17.92
N LYS A 8 11.12 -25.01 17.80
CA LYS A 8 11.27 -25.65 16.48
C LYS A 8 9.98 -25.62 15.66
N ASP A 9 8.82 -25.57 16.32
CA ASP A 9 7.50 -25.41 15.68
C ASP A 9 7.34 -24.04 15.00
N ASP A 10 8.04 -23.00 15.47
CA ASP A 10 8.11 -21.68 14.82
C ASP A 10 8.90 -21.75 13.50
N LEU A 11 9.97 -22.54 13.43
CA LEU A 11 10.81 -22.59 12.22
C LEU A 11 10.12 -23.29 11.05
N LEU A 12 9.42 -24.40 11.31
CA LEU A 12 8.67 -25.12 10.29
C LEU A 12 7.48 -24.28 9.81
N SER A 13 6.72 -23.70 10.72
CA SER A 13 5.57 -22.84 10.40
C SER A 13 5.99 -21.63 9.57
N ARG A 14 7.11 -20.99 9.92
CA ARG A 14 7.66 -19.85 9.16
C ARG A 14 8.23 -20.26 7.82
N SER A 15 8.94 -21.39 7.75
CA SER A 15 9.46 -21.93 6.48
C SER A 15 8.31 -22.28 5.53
N TRP A 16 7.25 -22.92 6.02
CA TRP A 16 6.07 -23.22 5.23
C TRP A 16 5.34 -21.95 4.78
N TYR A 17 5.23 -20.94 5.66
CA TYR A 17 4.68 -19.65 5.29
C TYR A 17 5.49 -19.00 4.17
N TYR A 18 6.82 -18.95 4.28
CA TYR A 18 7.70 -18.38 3.24
C TYR A 18 7.58 -19.15 1.93
N PHE A 19 7.57 -20.48 1.98
CA PHE A 19 7.35 -21.31 0.81
C PHE A 19 6.02 -20.98 0.14
N ARG A 20 4.92 -20.95 0.89
CA ARG A 20 3.58 -20.66 0.35
C ARG A 20 3.51 -19.27 -0.28
N ILE A 21 4.08 -18.25 0.37
CA ILE A 21 4.13 -16.88 -0.18
C ILE A 21 5.00 -16.84 -1.43
N GLY A 22 6.19 -17.44 -1.41
CA GLY A 22 7.08 -17.48 -2.58
C GLY A 22 6.45 -18.23 -3.76
N TRP A 23 5.84 -19.39 -3.51
CA TRP A 23 5.15 -20.18 -4.51
C TRP A 23 3.96 -19.43 -5.11
N SER A 24 3.09 -18.85 -4.28
CA SER A 24 1.90 -18.13 -4.74
C SER A 24 2.25 -16.88 -5.54
N THR A 25 3.27 -16.13 -5.10
CA THR A 25 3.60 -14.82 -5.69
C THR A 25 4.43 -14.95 -6.96
N TYR A 26 5.40 -15.88 -7.00
CA TYR A 26 6.38 -15.93 -8.09
C TYR A 26 6.20 -17.12 -9.03
N LEU A 27 5.90 -18.30 -8.49
CA LEU A 27 5.93 -19.54 -9.29
C LEU A 27 4.57 -19.90 -9.88
N SER A 28 3.47 -19.67 -9.16
CA SER A 28 2.13 -20.15 -9.54
C SER A 28 1.71 -19.63 -10.92
N PHE A 29 1.94 -18.35 -11.21
CA PHE A 29 1.63 -17.77 -12.51
C PHE A 29 2.46 -18.40 -13.64
N ILE A 30 3.77 -18.52 -13.45
CA ILE A 30 4.67 -19.11 -14.46
C ILE A 30 4.30 -20.56 -14.72
N PHE A 31 4.09 -21.34 -13.66
CA PHE A 31 3.73 -22.74 -13.75
C PHE A 31 2.37 -22.94 -14.46
N ALA A 32 1.37 -22.15 -14.07
CA ALA A 32 0.04 -22.18 -14.69
C ALA A 32 0.11 -21.75 -16.16
N ALA A 33 0.85 -20.69 -16.48
CA ALA A 33 1.02 -20.21 -17.85
C ALA A 33 1.71 -21.25 -18.73
N LEU A 34 2.85 -21.80 -18.30
CA LEU A 34 3.57 -22.83 -19.04
C LEU A 34 2.69 -24.05 -19.30
N THR A 35 2.05 -24.57 -18.26
CA THR A 35 1.17 -25.74 -18.39
C THR A 35 -0.02 -25.46 -19.30
N THR A 36 -0.71 -24.33 -19.09
CA THR A 36 -1.90 -23.98 -19.88
C THR A 36 -1.54 -23.76 -21.34
N LEU A 37 -0.48 -23.01 -21.64
CA LEU A 37 -0.03 -22.76 -23.01
C LEU A 37 0.40 -24.05 -23.70
N THR A 38 1.14 -24.92 -23.00
CA THR A 38 1.62 -26.20 -23.53
C THR A 38 0.45 -27.13 -23.84
N VAL A 39 -0.43 -27.37 -22.86
CA VAL A 39 -1.59 -28.26 -23.00
C VAL A 39 -2.57 -27.73 -24.05
N THR A 40 -2.85 -26.43 -24.04
CA THR A 40 -3.73 -25.81 -25.06
C THR A 40 -3.14 -25.99 -26.46
N PHE A 41 -1.83 -25.81 -26.62
CA PHE A 41 -1.23 -25.98 -27.93
C PHE A 41 -1.31 -27.44 -28.39
N TYR A 42 -0.73 -28.36 -27.64
CA TYR A 42 -0.58 -29.74 -28.08
C TYR A 42 -1.88 -30.55 -28.07
N LEU A 43 -2.86 -30.22 -27.21
CA LEU A 43 -4.13 -30.97 -27.17
C LEU A 43 -5.26 -30.31 -27.97
N ILE A 44 -5.18 -29.02 -28.29
CA ILE A 44 -6.30 -28.29 -28.92
C ILE A 44 -5.87 -27.67 -30.24
N ILE A 45 -4.82 -26.85 -30.23
CA ILE A 45 -4.41 -26.12 -31.44
C ILE A 45 -3.84 -27.09 -32.48
N ASP A 46 -2.98 -28.02 -32.06
CA ASP A 46 -2.28 -28.92 -32.97
C ASP A 46 -3.22 -29.92 -33.70
N ASP A 47 -4.35 -30.22 -33.06
CA ASP A 47 -5.37 -31.14 -33.57
C ASP A 47 -6.52 -30.45 -34.32
N TYR A 48 -6.61 -29.12 -34.28
CA TYR A 48 -7.69 -28.37 -34.96
C TYR A 48 -7.16 -27.62 -36.19
N PRO A 49 -7.47 -28.07 -37.43
CA PRO A 49 -6.82 -27.57 -38.65
C PRO A 49 -6.87 -26.05 -38.84
N VAL A 50 -7.98 -25.41 -38.46
CA VAL A 50 -8.13 -23.95 -38.55
C VAL A 50 -7.18 -23.25 -37.60
N LEU A 51 -7.04 -23.73 -36.35
CA LEU A 51 -6.15 -23.12 -35.36
C LEU A 51 -4.68 -23.37 -35.72
N LYS A 52 -4.33 -24.58 -36.16
CA LYS A 52 -2.98 -24.93 -36.64
C LYS A 52 -2.54 -24.12 -37.85
N SER A 53 -3.48 -23.73 -38.71
CA SER A 53 -3.19 -22.83 -39.84
C SER A 53 -2.74 -21.43 -39.39
N VAL A 54 -3.26 -20.96 -38.27
CA VAL A 54 -2.91 -19.64 -37.68
C VAL A 54 -1.68 -19.76 -36.80
N PHE A 55 -1.54 -20.87 -36.07
CA PHE A 55 -0.46 -21.15 -35.13
C PHE A 55 0.26 -22.45 -35.52
N PRO A 56 1.14 -22.40 -36.52
CA PRO A 56 1.72 -23.62 -37.12
C PRO A 56 2.74 -24.32 -36.22
N THR A 57 3.36 -23.61 -35.27
CA THR A 57 4.28 -24.20 -34.29
C THR A 57 4.04 -23.63 -32.90
N PHE A 58 4.54 -24.34 -31.89
CA PHE A 58 4.42 -23.94 -30.49
C PHE A 58 5.12 -22.61 -30.21
N GLU A 59 6.27 -22.37 -30.83
CA GLU A 59 7.07 -21.16 -30.69
C GLU A 59 6.35 -19.94 -31.28
N VAL A 60 5.67 -20.10 -32.42
CA VAL A 60 4.85 -19.05 -33.02
C VAL A 60 3.68 -18.70 -32.11
N TYR A 61 2.97 -19.71 -31.60
CA TYR A 61 1.89 -19.52 -30.63
C TYR A 61 2.38 -18.80 -29.37
N LEU A 62 3.48 -19.24 -28.76
CA LEU A 62 4.06 -18.65 -27.56
C LEU A 62 4.47 -17.19 -27.79
N THR A 63 5.05 -16.89 -28.94
CA THR A 63 5.47 -15.53 -29.30
C THR A 63 4.27 -14.60 -29.44
N VAL A 64 3.24 -15.03 -30.17
CA VAL A 64 2.01 -14.23 -30.34
C VAL A 64 1.29 -14.03 -29.01
N PHE A 65 1.16 -15.10 -28.22
CA PHE A 65 0.55 -15.01 -26.90
C PHE A 65 1.33 -14.07 -25.97
N SER A 66 2.66 -14.14 -25.96
CA SER A 66 3.48 -13.24 -25.12
C SER A 66 3.37 -11.79 -25.57
N ALA A 67 3.37 -11.55 -26.90
CA ALA A 67 3.28 -10.22 -27.48
C ALA A 67 1.94 -9.52 -27.22
N ILE A 68 0.83 -10.26 -27.14
CA ILE A 68 -0.51 -9.71 -26.94
C ILE A 68 -0.97 -9.86 -25.48
N GLY A 69 -0.76 -11.04 -24.91
CA GLY A 69 -1.21 -11.44 -23.58
C GLY A 69 -0.56 -10.62 -22.47
N PHE A 70 0.77 -10.42 -22.49
CA PHE A 70 1.42 -9.62 -21.44
C PHE A 70 0.96 -8.16 -21.44
N PRO A 71 0.96 -7.42 -22.57
CA PRO A 71 0.40 -6.07 -22.58
C PRO A 71 -1.06 -6.01 -22.14
N LEU A 72 -1.89 -6.99 -22.53
CA LEU A 72 -3.29 -7.04 -22.14
C LEU A 72 -3.47 -7.23 -20.63
N ILE A 73 -2.74 -8.18 -20.03
CA ILE A 73 -2.79 -8.42 -18.58
C ILE A 73 -2.30 -7.18 -17.81
N ILE A 74 -1.24 -6.53 -18.27
CA ILE A 74 -0.75 -5.27 -17.68
C ILE A 74 -1.82 -4.17 -17.78
N ALA A 75 -2.46 -4.03 -18.94
CA ALA A 75 -3.51 -3.02 -19.15
C ALA A 75 -4.74 -3.27 -18.25
N ILE A 76 -5.18 -4.53 -18.14
CA ILE A 76 -6.29 -4.92 -17.25
C ILE A 76 -5.92 -4.64 -15.79
N GLY A 77 -4.72 -5.06 -15.35
CA GLY A 77 -4.22 -4.81 -14.00
C GLY A 77 -4.13 -3.33 -13.70
N TYR A 78 -3.56 -2.54 -14.59
CA TYR A 78 -3.48 -1.09 -14.48
C TYR A 78 -4.88 -0.45 -14.37
N GLY A 79 -5.81 -0.86 -15.23
CA GLY A 79 -7.20 -0.42 -15.17
C GLY A 79 -7.82 -0.70 -13.81
N HIS A 80 -7.73 -1.95 -13.35
CA HIS A 80 -8.24 -2.41 -12.07
C HIS A 80 -7.72 -1.55 -10.91
N PHE A 81 -6.41 -1.40 -10.76
CA PHE A 81 -5.83 -0.70 -9.62
C PHE A 81 -6.00 0.82 -9.65
N LYS A 82 -5.95 1.46 -10.83
CA LYS A 82 -5.94 2.93 -10.90
C LYS A 82 -7.33 3.55 -10.98
N ARG A 83 -8.34 2.84 -11.52
CA ARG A 83 -9.57 3.49 -11.99
C ARG A 83 -10.87 2.75 -11.69
N THR A 84 -10.86 1.61 -11.00
CA THR A 84 -12.10 0.82 -10.83
C THR A 84 -12.73 0.92 -9.45
N LYS A 85 -14.07 0.88 -9.43
CA LYS A 85 -14.88 0.63 -8.23
C LYS A 85 -14.52 -0.71 -7.56
N ALA A 86 -13.97 -1.66 -8.33
CA ALA A 86 -13.57 -2.97 -7.83
C ALA A 86 -12.43 -2.88 -6.81
N ARG A 87 -11.37 -2.12 -7.10
CA ARG A 87 -10.27 -1.93 -6.11
C ARG A 87 -10.76 -1.24 -4.84
N LYS A 88 -11.70 -0.29 -4.95
CA LYS A 88 -12.32 0.33 -3.77
C LYS A 88 -13.08 -0.71 -2.94
N ALA A 89 -13.94 -1.50 -3.58
CA ALA A 89 -14.70 -2.56 -2.89
C ALA A 89 -13.78 -3.57 -2.19
N GLU A 90 -12.66 -3.94 -2.82
CA GLU A 90 -11.67 -4.84 -2.21
C GLU A 90 -11.07 -4.25 -0.93
N VAL A 91 -10.68 -2.97 -0.95
CA VAL A 91 -10.15 -2.28 0.24
C VAL A 91 -11.21 -2.11 1.32
N ASP A 92 -12.45 -1.78 0.95
CA ASP A 92 -13.56 -1.66 1.89
C ASP A 92 -13.82 -3.03 2.56
N ILE A 93 -13.87 -4.12 1.81
CA ILE A 93 -14.01 -5.49 2.34
C ILE A 93 -12.83 -5.86 3.24
N GLU A 94 -11.59 -5.54 2.85
CA GLU A 94 -10.39 -5.81 3.67
C GLU A 94 -10.47 -5.07 5.02
N LEU A 95 -10.94 -3.82 5.03
CA LEU A 95 -11.15 -3.05 6.26
C LEU A 95 -12.32 -3.59 7.11
N GLU A 96 -13.40 -4.04 6.48
CA GLU A 96 -14.58 -4.61 7.16
C GLU A 96 -14.28 -5.99 7.77
N THR A 97 -13.46 -6.80 7.09
CA THR A 97 -13.16 -8.18 7.49
C THR A 97 -11.95 -8.31 8.42
N ASP A 98 -11.08 -7.31 8.47
CA ASP A 98 -9.97 -7.23 9.44
C ASP A 98 -10.27 -6.23 10.57
N PRO A 99 -10.83 -6.69 11.70
CA PRO A 99 -11.16 -5.82 12.83
C PRO A 99 -9.92 -5.19 13.49
N TYR A 100 -8.74 -5.81 13.38
CA TYR A 100 -7.51 -5.26 13.94
C TYR A 100 -7.01 -4.08 13.12
N ARG A 101 -7.12 -4.17 11.79
CA ARG A 101 -6.79 -3.07 10.89
C ARG A 101 -7.73 -1.89 11.09
N LEU A 102 -9.04 -2.13 11.19
CA LEU A 102 -10.02 -1.09 11.49
C LEU A 102 -9.74 -0.42 12.84
N ARG A 103 -9.50 -1.21 13.89
CA ARG A 103 -9.14 -0.68 15.21
C ARG A 103 -7.86 0.15 15.18
N THR A 104 -6.84 -0.28 14.42
CA THR A 104 -5.60 0.47 14.27
C THR A 104 -5.85 1.83 13.62
N LEU A 105 -6.64 1.88 12.54
CA LEU A 105 -7.02 3.12 11.87
C LEU A 105 -7.75 4.09 12.81
N VAL A 106 -8.75 3.60 13.54
CA VAL A 106 -9.51 4.40 14.52
C VAL A 106 -8.61 4.89 15.65
N ASN A 107 -7.78 4.01 16.22
CA ASN A 107 -6.86 4.38 17.30
C ASN A 107 -5.87 5.45 16.85
N SER A 108 -5.31 5.35 15.64
CA SER A 108 -4.42 6.37 15.09
C SER A 108 -5.08 7.73 14.96
N ASP A 109 -6.35 7.78 14.53
CA ASP A 109 -7.11 9.03 14.43
C ASP A 109 -7.40 9.62 15.82
N MET A 110 -7.81 8.79 16.79
CA MET A 110 -8.03 9.23 18.17
C MET A 110 -6.75 9.77 18.82
N ILE A 111 -5.61 9.09 18.61
CA ILE A 111 -4.31 9.52 19.14
C ILE A 111 -3.88 10.85 18.53
N LEU A 112 -4.04 11.04 17.21
CA LEU A 112 -3.73 12.32 16.55
C LEU A 112 -4.55 13.47 17.15
N ASN A 113 -5.87 13.28 17.28
CA ASN A 113 -6.74 14.29 17.89
C ASN A 113 -6.37 14.59 19.35
N LEU A 114 -6.02 13.56 20.12
CA LEU A 114 -5.54 13.71 21.49
C LEU A 114 -4.25 14.53 21.54
N TYR A 115 -3.28 14.25 20.67
CA TYR A 115 -2.04 15.01 20.59
C TYR A 115 -2.27 16.47 20.22
N LEU A 116 -3.10 16.76 19.22
CA LEU A 116 -3.42 18.15 18.85
C LEU A 116 -4.05 18.91 20.02
N LYS A 117 -4.94 18.26 20.78
CA LYS A 117 -5.52 18.86 21.98
C LYS A 117 -4.49 19.06 23.09
N TYR A 118 -3.63 18.09 23.33
CA TYR A 118 -2.55 18.21 24.31
C TYR A 118 -1.58 19.34 23.98
N TYR A 119 -1.11 19.41 22.73
CA TYR A 119 -0.24 20.49 22.27
C TYR A 119 -0.90 21.86 22.35
N SER A 120 -2.20 21.95 22.04
CA SER A 120 -2.94 23.21 22.23
C SER A 120 -2.88 23.66 23.68
N ILE A 121 -3.21 22.78 24.65
CA ILE A 121 -3.20 23.12 26.08
C ILE A 121 -1.79 23.46 26.54
N PHE A 122 -0.79 22.67 26.11
CA PHE A 122 0.61 22.88 26.44
C PHE A 122 1.08 24.25 25.98
N LEU A 123 0.91 24.62 24.71
CA LEU A 123 1.34 25.91 24.19
C LEU A 123 0.65 27.07 24.90
N HIS A 124 -0.66 26.97 25.18
CA HIS A 124 -1.39 28.04 25.88
C HIS A 124 -0.94 28.23 27.33
N ARG A 125 -0.47 27.16 28.01
CA ARG A 125 -0.07 27.21 29.44
C ARG A 125 1.44 27.27 29.66
N TYR A 126 2.25 27.08 28.64
CA TYR A 126 3.69 27.07 28.77
C TYR A 126 4.21 28.51 28.95
N ASP A 127 4.95 28.71 30.04
CA ASP A 127 5.52 29.98 30.51
C ASP A 127 7.05 29.90 30.69
N GLY A 128 7.68 28.86 30.10
CA GLY A 128 9.13 28.67 30.14
C GLY A 128 9.87 29.45 29.05
N ASN A 129 11.12 29.06 28.76
CA ASN A 129 12.08 29.78 27.89
C ASN A 129 11.75 29.79 26.37
N ILE A 130 10.49 29.73 25.96
CA ILE A 130 10.12 29.99 24.56
C ILE A 130 9.76 31.45 24.41
N THR A 131 10.22 32.07 23.33
CA THR A 131 9.81 33.44 23.01
C THR A 131 8.35 33.47 22.53
N GLU A 132 7.67 34.60 22.70
CA GLU A 132 6.31 34.80 22.15
C GLU A 132 6.26 34.59 20.63
N GLN A 133 7.34 34.93 19.92
CA GLN A 133 7.44 34.69 18.49
C GLN A 133 7.50 33.19 18.16
N GLU A 134 8.28 32.39 18.89
CA GLU A 134 8.32 30.93 18.72
C GLU A 134 6.97 30.30 19.06
N LYS A 135 6.33 30.75 20.14
CA LYS A 135 5.01 30.30 20.55
C LYS A 135 3.95 30.56 19.47
N ASN A 136 3.95 31.76 18.87
CA ASN A 136 3.06 32.10 17.78
C ASN A 136 3.30 31.23 16.53
N ASN A 137 4.56 30.95 16.18
CA ASN A 137 4.88 30.04 15.08
C ASN A 137 4.32 28.62 15.32
N TYR A 138 4.45 28.09 16.55
CA TYR A 138 3.90 26.76 16.87
C TYR A 138 2.37 26.74 16.84
N LEU A 139 1.70 27.81 17.29
CA LEU A 139 0.26 27.95 17.21
C LEU A 139 -0.23 28.03 15.75
N GLU A 140 0.50 28.70 14.87
CA GLU A 140 0.18 28.74 13.44
C GLU A 140 0.21 27.34 12.82
N ILE A 141 1.29 26.57 13.06
CA ILE A 141 1.42 25.19 12.58
C ILE A 141 0.29 24.32 13.15
N LEU A 142 0.00 24.44 14.45
CA LEU A 142 -1.08 23.69 15.09
C LEU A 142 -2.44 23.99 14.45
N ASN A 143 -2.75 25.25 14.18
CA ASN A 143 -4.00 25.67 13.54
C ASN A 143 -4.13 25.12 12.11
N GLN A 144 -3.03 25.11 11.35
CA GLN A 144 -3.01 24.52 10.01
C GLN A 144 -3.23 23.01 10.03
N ILE A 145 -2.64 22.29 10.98
CA ILE A 145 -2.86 20.84 11.12
C ILE A 145 -4.31 20.58 11.55
N GLN A 146 -4.84 21.35 12.50
CA GLN A 146 -6.23 21.21 12.95
C GLN A 146 -7.24 21.50 11.83
N SER A 147 -7.01 22.51 11.00
CA SER A 147 -7.89 22.79 9.85
C SER A 147 -7.83 21.66 8.82
N PHE A 148 -6.63 21.16 8.52
CA PHE A 148 -6.46 20.00 7.65
C PHE A 148 -7.20 18.77 8.17
N VAL A 149 -7.04 18.43 9.45
CA VAL A 149 -7.70 17.27 10.07
C VAL A 149 -9.22 17.42 10.11
N LYS A 150 -9.74 18.63 10.36
CA LYS A 150 -11.19 18.90 10.40
C LYS A 150 -11.87 18.66 9.05
N ASP A 151 -11.22 19.05 7.95
CA ASP A 151 -11.76 18.90 6.60
C ASP A 151 -11.42 17.53 5.97
N ARG A 152 -10.54 16.76 6.62
CA ARG A 152 -10.10 15.44 6.17
C ARG A 152 -11.25 14.44 6.20
N LYS A 153 -11.46 13.72 5.10
CA LYS A 153 -12.32 12.53 5.06
C LYS A 153 -11.47 11.31 4.68
N LEU A 154 -11.73 10.17 5.30
CA LEU A 154 -10.98 8.92 5.10
C LEU A 154 -10.85 8.50 3.62
N LEU A 155 -11.84 8.81 2.78
CA LEU A 155 -11.88 8.44 1.36
C LEU A 155 -11.62 9.61 0.41
N SER A 156 -11.14 10.75 0.92
CA SER A 156 -10.87 11.94 0.11
C SER A 156 -9.45 11.93 -0.46
N LYS A 157 -9.22 12.74 -1.51
CA LYS A 157 -7.87 12.98 -2.05
C LYS A 157 -7.00 13.91 -1.19
N HIS A 158 -7.46 14.29 0.01
CA HIS A 158 -6.70 15.20 0.88
C HIS A 158 -5.34 14.61 1.25
N ASP A 159 -5.27 13.30 1.48
CA ASP A 159 -4.02 12.61 1.86
C ASP A 159 -3.01 12.53 0.72
N THR A 160 -3.47 12.24 -0.50
CA THR A 160 -2.60 12.23 -1.69
C THR A 160 -2.00 13.61 -1.93
N LYS A 161 -2.83 14.66 -1.86
CA LYS A 161 -2.37 16.05 -1.99
C LYS A 161 -1.38 16.44 -0.90
N PHE A 162 -1.62 15.99 0.34
CA PHE A 162 -0.70 16.22 1.45
C PHE A 162 0.66 15.60 1.19
N ILE A 163 0.72 14.33 0.73
CA ILE A 163 1.98 13.65 0.39
C ILE A 163 2.74 14.38 -0.72
N GLU A 164 2.04 14.83 -1.76
CA GLU A 164 2.65 15.59 -2.87
C GLU A 164 3.32 16.90 -2.39
N HIS A 165 2.85 17.47 -1.29
CA HIS A 165 3.32 18.76 -0.76
C HIS A 165 3.99 18.61 0.61
N ILE A 166 4.32 17.40 1.05
CA ILE A 166 4.80 17.14 2.42
C ILE A 166 6.10 17.87 2.73
N ASP A 167 6.96 18.04 1.73
CA ASP A 167 8.22 18.78 1.86
C ASP A 167 8.01 20.29 2.01
N THR A 168 6.85 20.81 1.57
CA THR A 168 6.44 22.22 1.71
C THR A 168 5.63 22.48 2.97
N PHE A 169 5.25 21.43 3.71
CA PHE A 169 4.53 21.57 4.96
C PHE A 169 5.43 22.26 6.00
N PRO A 170 4.94 23.28 6.72
CA PRO A 170 5.80 24.12 7.54
C PRO A 170 6.54 23.31 8.60
N LYS A 171 7.87 23.29 8.47
CA LYS A 171 8.79 22.76 9.46
C LYS A 171 9.09 23.87 10.46
N SER A 172 9.32 23.53 11.73
CA SER A 172 9.78 24.53 12.69
C SER A 172 11.10 25.12 12.18
N LYS A 173 11.21 26.44 12.07
CA LYS A 173 12.45 27.10 11.60
C LYS A 173 13.69 26.81 12.48
N ASN A 174 13.50 26.23 13.67
CA ASN A 174 14.55 25.92 14.64
C ASN A 174 15.01 24.46 14.68
N SER A 175 14.52 23.58 13.79
CA SER A 175 14.90 22.15 13.82
C SER A 175 16.35 21.87 13.41
N ASP A 176 17.01 22.81 12.71
CA ASP A 176 18.38 22.60 12.21
C ASP A 176 19.47 22.93 13.24
N HIS A 177 19.15 23.64 14.34
CA HIS A 177 20.15 24.08 15.31
C HIS A 177 20.29 23.23 16.57
N ARG A 178 19.46 22.20 16.78
CA ARG A 178 19.46 21.41 18.03
C ARG A 178 19.90 19.94 17.88
N LEU A 179 20.32 19.51 16.69
CA LEU A 179 20.84 18.15 16.46
C LEU A 179 22.37 18.08 16.39
N MET A 180 23.07 19.18 16.67
CA MET A 180 24.55 19.24 16.70
C MET A 180 25.13 19.70 18.05
N SER A 181 24.38 19.59 19.16
CA SER A 181 24.87 19.85 20.52
C SER A 181 24.68 18.66 21.43
#